data_AF-A0A6A4HMC8-F1
#
_entry.id   AF-A0A6A4HMC8-F1
#
_cell.length_a   1.000
_cell.length_b   1.000
_cell.length_c   1.000
_cell.angle_alpha   90.00
_cell.angle_beta   90.00
_cell.angle_gamma   90.00
#
_symmetry.space_group_name_H-M   'P 1'
#
loop_
_entity.id
_entity.type
_entity.pdbx_description
1 polymer ?
#
loop_
_entity_poly.entity_id
_entity_poly.type
_entity_poly.pdbx_seq_one_letter_code
_entity_poly.pdbx_strand_id
1 'polypeptide(L)'
;MPPPNNEQLLDLVFVLDCTGSMRPYIRGAESSINEIVKAILNAPQLTSPSSLRVGVQAYRDAIIGFVEFLTKPCPLTSNVAVVHDFLKNLNAAGGGGDGPEAVATALDRTLNDKNELGWQPAQKGAHKIIVHITDAPPHGIKEIKDNFPNGGEPDTRGMFTENILNVNKIMKAHNINYFVVSCGEMGKEYRFAVPFYRRATRGTGYMLPLVRYDLLPKAITALALESLDLDVALEEMKKELGDFKKKGGPYTTSYISDVAPMHRLFMTIVTPEAANEPLTDDELQVIMDNAVTPEDLETLSKAARPKPADAVKTIHGYFKKKGTKIRTMKTNVDYHYTGAALHNWNIMENAKTPADLVGGVAVPEGIPLSSDAEQSVEIVEEPITEEQIERMAIRYKAKYGHQSD
;
A
#
# COMPACT_ATOMS: atom_id res chain seq x y z
N MET A 1 17.03 -20.00 -11.53
CA MET A 1 16.57 -19.29 -12.75
C MET A 1 15.18 -18.73 -12.45
N PRO A 2 14.84 -17.50 -12.85
CA PRO A 2 13.45 -17.06 -12.85
C PRO A 2 12.63 -17.98 -13.78
N PRO A 3 11.32 -18.19 -13.52
CA PRO A 3 10.50 -19.06 -14.34
C PRO A 3 10.45 -18.57 -15.80
N PRO A 4 10.30 -19.47 -16.79
CA PRO A 4 10.50 -19.16 -18.21
C PRO A 4 9.38 -18.33 -18.85
N ASN A 5 8.33 -17.99 -18.11
CA ASN A 5 7.23 -17.15 -18.59
C ASN A 5 7.19 -15.87 -17.78
N ASN A 6 7.07 -14.76 -18.49
CA ASN A 6 6.91 -13.39 -18.02
C ASN A 6 5.51 -13.15 -17.38
N GLU A 7 4.98 -14.16 -16.69
CA GLU A 7 3.63 -14.17 -16.10
C GLU A 7 3.68 -13.50 -14.72
N GLN A 8 3.08 -12.31 -14.60
CA GLN A 8 2.93 -11.65 -13.31
C GLN A 8 1.80 -12.34 -12.54
N LEU A 9 2.13 -12.93 -11.40
CA LEU A 9 1.14 -13.47 -10.47
C LEU A 9 0.66 -12.34 -9.56
N LEU A 10 -0.65 -12.25 -9.31
CA LEU A 10 -1.29 -11.29 -8.43
C LEU A 10 -2.13 -12.02 -7.38
N ASP A 11 -1.79 -11.81 -6.12
CA ASP A 11 -2.63 -12.13 -4.98
C ASP A 11 -3.33 -10.84 -4.51
N LEU A 12 -4.65 -10.80 -4.64
CA LEU A 12 -5.51 -9.71 -4.18
C LEU A 12 -6.34 -10.18 -2.99
N VAL A 13 -6.16 -9.55 -1.84
CA VAL A 13 -6.93 -9.88 -0.63
C VAL A 13 -7.81 -8.70 -0.23
N PHE A 14 -9.09 -8.98 -0.01
CA PHE A 14 -10.01 -8.05 0.64
C PHE A 14 -9.96 -8.27 2.14
N VAL A 15 -9.47 -7.30 2.90
CA VAL A 15 -9.70 -7.28 4.35
C VAL A 15 -11.01 -6.52 4.55
N LEU A 16 -12.04 -7.20 5.05
CA LEU A 16 -13.42 -6.71 4.97
C LEU A 16 -14.05 -6.64 6.34
N ASP A 17 -14.37 -5.42 6.76
CA ASP A 17 -15.19 -5.15 7.93
C ASP A 17 -16.63 -5.65 7.70
N CYS A 18 -17.12 -6.45 8.64
CA CYS A 18 -18.41 -7.13 8.57
C CYS A 18 -19.37 -6.72 9.70
N THR A 19 -19.18 -5.53 10.26
CA THR A 19 -20.09 -4.91 11.22
C THR A 19 -21.37 -4.43 10.55
N GLY A 20 -22.37 -4.03 11.35
CA GLY A 20 -23.71 -3.70 10.85
C GLY A 20 -23.76 -2.58 9.81
N SER A 21 -22.93 -1.55 9.96
CA SER A 21 -22.85 -0.38 9.07
C SER A 21 -22.28 -0.74 7.69
N MET A 22 -21.43 -1.76 7.62
CA MET A 22 -20.77 -2.20 6.38
C MET A 22 -21.67 -2.97 5.41
N ARG A 23 -22.93 -3.24 5.76
CA ARG A 23 -23.88 -4.02 4.95
C ARG A 23 -24.00 -3.55 3.48
N PRO A 24 -24.10 -2.25 3.15
CA PRO A 24 -24.17 -1.81 1.75
C PRO A 24 -22.90 -2.13 0.96
N TYR A 25 -21.73 -2.01 1.59
CA TYR A 25 -20.43 -2.25 0.97
C TYR A 25 -20.16 -3.73 0.73
N ILE A 26 -20.56 -4.62 1.67
CA ILE A 26 -20.48 -6.08 1.47
C ILE A 26 -21.32 -6.50 0.26
N ARG A 27 -22.55 -5.98 0.14
CA ARG A 27 -23.41 -6.25 -1.03
C ARG A 27 -22.83 -5.69 -2.33
N GLY A 28 -22.25 -4.49 -2.29
CA GLY A 28 -21.55 -3.91 -3.45
C GLY A 28 -20.35 -4.74 -3.89
N ALA A 29 -19.59 -5.31 -2.96
CA ALA A 29 -18.49 -6.23 -3.24
C ALA A 29 -19.00 -7.55 -3.83
N GLU A 30 -20.03 -8.16 -3.22
CA GLU A 30 -20.67 -9.39 -3.71
C GLU A 30 -21.16 -9.23 -5.15
N SER A 31 -21.93 -8.19 -5.44
CA SER A 31 -22.55 -7.99 -6.76
C SER A 31 -21.54 -7.77 -7.88
N SER A 32 -20.32 -7.34 -7.53
CA SER A 32 -19.38 -6.78 -8.49
C SER A 32 -18.06 -7.54 -8.56
N ILE A 33 -17.85 -8.54 -7.70
CA ILE A 33 -16.59 -9.31 -7.65
C ILE A 33 -16.22 -9.93 -9.01
N ASN A 34 -17.21 -10.41 -9.74
CA ASN A 34 -17.01 -10.96 -11.09
C ASN A 34 -16.55 -9.88 -12.08
N GLU A 35 -17.08 -8.67 -11.97
CA GLU A 35 -16.70 -7.53 -12.83
C GLU A 35 -15.29 -7.05 -12.50
N ILE A 36 -14.95 -6.94 -11.20
CA ILE A 36 -13.62 -6.57 -10.72
C ILE A 36 -12.58 -7.58 -11.24
N VAL A 37 -12.82 -8.87 -11.04
CA VAL A 37 -11.90 -9.92 -11.50
C VAL A 37 -11.76 -9.89 -13.01
N LYS A 38 -12.86 -9.77 -13.75
CA LYS A 38 -12.82 -9.67 -15.21
C LYS A 38 -12.01 -8.45 -15.67
N ALA A 39 -12.19 -7.29 -15.04
CA ALA A 39 -11.47 -6.07 -15.39
C ALA A 39 -9.95 -6.21 -15.12
N ILE A 40 -9.58 -6.81 -13.99
CA ILE A 40 -8.17 -7.04 -13.62
C ILE A 40 -7.54 -8.07 -14.56
N LEU A 41 -8.22 -9.18 -14.87
CA LEU A 41 -7.72 -10.21 -15.79
C LEU A 41 -7.58 -9.73 -17.24
N ASN A 42 -8.33 -8.70 -17.64
CA ASN A 42 -8.16 -8.06 -18.94
C ASN A 42 -6.92 -7.14 -19.00
N ALA A 43 -6.23 -6.92 -17.89
CA ALA A 43 -5.01 -6.14 -17.87
C ALA A 43 -3.90 -6.86 -18.66
N PRO A 44 -3.16 -6.18 -19.55
CA PRO A 44 -2.13 -6.81 -20.38
C PRO A 44 -1.02 -7.53 -19.59
N GLN A 45 -0.87 -7.18 -18.31
CA GLN A 45 0.12 -7.74 -17.39
C GLN A 45 -0.20 -9.17 -16.95
N LEU A 46 -1.48 -9.55 -16.97
CA LEU A 46 -1.94 -10.86 -16.52
C LEU A 46 -2.19 -11.73 -17.76
N THR A 47 -1.38 -12.79 -17.89
CA THR A 47 -1.34 -13.60 -19.12
C THR A 47 -2.25 -14.82 -19.06
N SER A 48 -2.80 -15.16 -17.89
CA SER A 48 -3.73 -16.27 -17.72
C SER A 48 -4.79 -16.01 -16.63
N PRO A 49 -5.94 -16.72 -16.66
CA PRO A 49 -6.91 -16.66 -15.56
C PRO A 49 -6.33 -17.10 -14.20
N SER A 50 -5.29 -17.94 -14.20
CA SER A 50 -4.59 -18.35 -12.98
C SER A 50 -3.58 -17.32 -12.47
N SER A 51 -3.30 -16.27 -13.25
CA SER A 51 -2.43 -15.18 -12.83
C SER A 51 -3.04 -14.34 -11.71
N LEU A 52 -4.37 -14.35 -11.53
CA LEU A 52 -5.05 -13.67 -10.42
C LEU A 52 -5.61 -14.70 -9.43
N ARG A 53 -5.30 -14.51 -8.15
CA ARG A 53 -5.95 -15.18 -7.03
C ARG A 53 -6.57 -14.15 -6.12
N VAL A 54 -7.80 -14.40 -5.70
CA VAL A 54 -8.55 -13.52 -4.82
C VAL A 54 -8.86 -14.24 -3.51
N GLY A 55 -8.67 -13.54 -2.41
CA GLY A 55 -9.00 -14.00 -1.06
C GLY A 55 -9.76 -12.93 -0.28
N VAL A 56 -10.38 -13.33 0.82
CA VAL A 56 -11.11 -12.42 1.71
C VAL A 56 -10.72 -12.73 3.15
N GLN A 57 -10.35 -11.72 3.92
CA GLN A 57 -10.28 -11.80 5.37
C GLN A 57 -11.42 -10.96 5.94
N ALA A 58 -12.53 -11.61 6.28
CA ALA A 58 -13.63 -10.95 6.95
C ALA A 58 -13.32 -10.80 8.44
N TYR A 59 -13.71 -9.68 9.05
CA TYR A 59 -13.59 -9.48 10.50
C TYR A 59 -14.76 -8.66 11.07
N ARG A 60 -14.92 -8.71 12.38
CA ARG A 60 -15.89 -7.94 13.18
C ARG A 60 -15.24 -7.53 14.50
N ASP A 61 -15.89 -6.70 15.30
CA ASP A 61 -15.44 -6.47 16.67
C ASP A 61 -15.56 -7.68 17.61
N ALA A 62 -14.73 -7.66 18.64
CA ALA A 62 -14.84 -8.43 19.86
C ALA A 62 -15.86 -7.84 20.84
N ILE A 63 -17.13 -8.22 20.71
CA ILE A 63 -18.17 -7.82 21.68
C ILE A 63 -18.11 -8.73 22.92
N ILE A 64 -18.37 -8.16 24.12
CA ILE A 64 -18.70 -8.96 25.32
C ILE A 64 -20.06 -9.65 25.09
N GLY A 65 -20.03 -10.85 24.50
CA GLY A 65 -21.21 -11.60 24.08
C GLY A 65 -20.90 -12.66 23.02
N PHE A 66 -21.88 -13.01 22.19
CA PHE A 66 -21.70 -13.96 21.10
C PHE A 66 -21.29 -13.23 19.81
N VAL A 67 -20.01 -13.34 19.46
CA VAL A 67 -19.51 -13.02 18.14
C VAL A 67 -19.45 -14.33 17.35
N GLU A 68 -20.16 -14.42 16.21
CA GLU A 68 -20.15 -15.62 15.36
C GLU A 68 -18.72 -15.99 14.90
N PHE A 69 -17.93 -14.97 14.58
CA PHE A 69 -16.50 -15.07 14.28
C PHE A 69 -15.85 -13.69 14.49
N LEU A 70 -14.65 -13.67 15.05
CA LEU A 70 -13.83 -12.45 15.10
C LEU A 70 -13.16 -12.21 13.74
N THR A 71 -12.59 -13.27 13.17
CA THR A 71 -12.08 -13.31 11.80
C THR A 71 -12.58 -14.54 11.06
N LYS A 72 -12.76 -14.43 9.74
CA LYS A 72 -13.18 -15.54 8.88
C LYS A 72 -12.50 -15.43 7.51
N PRO A 73 -11.61 -16.38 7.16
CA PRO A 73 -10.90 -16.34 5.90
C PRO A 73 -11.67 -17.05 4.77
N CYS A 74 -11.53 -16.50 3.57
CA CYS A 74 -11.67 -17.16 2.29
C CYS A 74 -10.27 -17.26 1.67
N PRO A 75 -9.67 -18.47 1.62
CA PRO A 75 -8.33 -18.64 1.08
C PRO A 75 -8.16 -18.10 -0.35
N LEU A 76 -6.95 -17.67 -0.70
CA LEU A 76 -6.61 -17.20 -2.05
C LEU A 76 -6.86 -18.28 -3.09
N THR A 77 -7.74 -17.98 -4.04
CA THR A 77 -8.13 -18.91 -5.11
C THR A 77 -8.31 -18.19 -6.44
N SER A 78 -8.01 -18.86 -7.55
CA SER A 78 -8.36 -18.38 -8.90
C SER A 78 -9.81 -18.69 -9.28
N ASN A 79 -10.53 -19.46 -8.45
CA ASN A 79 -11.96 -19.74 -8.66
C ASN A 79 -12.81 -18.63 -8.03
N VAL A 80 -13.18 -17.64 -8.84
CA VAL A 80 -13.99 -16.49 -8.43
C VAL A 80 -15.34 -16.89 -7.85
N ALA A 81 -15.92 -18.01 -8.29
CA ALA A 81 -17.20 -18.48 -7.76
C ALA A 81 -17.11 -18.79 -6.26
N VAL A 82 -15.98 -19.32 -5.78
CA VAL A 82 -15.75 -19.57 -4.35
C VAL A 82 -15.75 -18.26 -3.56
N VAL A 83 -15.10 -17.22 -4.09
CA VAL A 83 -15.05 -15.90 -3.45
C VAL A 83 -16.43 -15.23 -3.47
N HIS A 84 -17.13 -15.31 -4.59
CA HIS A 84 -18.49 -14.81 -4.71
C HIS A 84 -19.43 -15.51 -3.70
N ASP A 85 -19.40 -16.84 -3.63
CA ASP A 85 -20.22 -17.60 -2.69
C ASP A 85 -19.84 -17.30 -1.23
N PHE A 86 -18.56 -17.06 -0.94
CA PHE A 86 -18.14 -16.60 0.38
C PHE A 86 -18.77 -15.25 0.74
N LEU A 87 -18.66 -14.25 -0.15
CA LEU A 87 -19.24 -12.92 0.05
C LEU A 87 -20.76 -12.95 0.18
N LYS A 88 -21.44 -13.76 -0.65
CA LYS A 88 -22.90 -13.95 -0.61
C LYS A 88 -23.38 -14.52 0.72
N ASN A 89 -22.59 -15.38 1.36
CA ASN A 89 -22.91 -15.96 2.66
C ASN A 89 -22.38 -15.12 3.83
N LEU A 90 -21.73 -14.00 3.55
CA LEU A 90 -21.17 -13.10 4.55
C LEU A 90 -22.23 -12.08 4.96
N ASN A 91 -22.65 -12.16 6.22
CA ASN A 91 -23.64 -11.24 6.76
C ASN A 91 -22.95 -10.11 7.55
N ALA A 92 -23.30 -8.86 7.23
CA ALA A 92 -23.05 -7.73 8.13
C ALA A 92 -23.91 -7.88 9.38
N ALA A 93 -23.28 -7.99 10.54
CA ALA A 93 -23.97 -8.20 11.80
C ALA A 93 -23.32 -7.44 12.94
N GLY A 94 -24.15 -7.08 13.93
CA GLY A 94 -23.72 -6.44 15.16
C GLY A 94 -23.30 -4.97 15.01
N GLY A 95 -22.51 -4.56 15.99
CA GLY A 95 -21.73 -3.34 16.18
C GLY A 95 -20.97 -3.55 17.48
N GLY A 96 -19.69 -3.21 17.55
CA GLY A 96 -18.79 -3.54 18.67
C GLY A 96 -19.30 -3.22 20.07
N GLY A 97 -20.22 -2.27 20.16
CA GLY A 97 -20.59 -1.64 21.43
C GLY A 97 -19.62 -0.50 21.77
N ASP A 98 -18.42 -0.54 21.18
CA ASP A 98 -17.53 0.57 20.91
C ASP A 98 -17.51 0.95 19.41
N GLY A 99 -16.78 2.03 19.11
CA GLY A 99 -16.61 2.53 17.75
C GLY A 99 -15.45 1.88 16.98
N PRO A 100 -14.25 1.69 17.57
CA PRO A 100 -13.17 0.96 16.91
C PRO A 100 -13.47 -0.52 16.72
N GLU A 101 -12.73 -1.18 15.83
CA GLU A 101 -12.97 -2.56 15.39
C GLU A 101 -11.68 -3.40 15.34
N ALA A 102 -11.81 -4.73 15.20
CA ALA A 102 -10.74 -5.74 15.30
C ALA A 102 -9.72 -5.79 14.13
N VAL A 103 -9.33 -4.63 13.62
CA VAL A 103 -8.43 -4.45 12.47
C VAL A 103 -7.05 -5.07 12.75
N ALA A 104 -6.52 -4.92 13.96
CA ALA A 104 -5.22 -5.47 14.32
C ALA A 104 -5.20 -6.99 14.18
N THR A 105 -6.25 -7.67 14.68
CA THR A 105 -6.46 -9.10 14.48
C THR A 105 -6.50 -9.44 13.00
N ALA A 106 -7.34 -8.74 12.24
CA ALA A 106 -7.58 -9.04 10.84
C ALA A 106 -6.30 -8.94 10.00
N LEU A 107 -5.50 -7.89 10.20
CA LEU A 107 -4.22 -7.72 9.51
C LEU A 107 -3.18 -8.77 9.92
N ASP A 108 -3.11 -9.12 11.21
CA ASP A 108 -2.18 -10.15 11.68
C ASP A 108 -2.51 -11.53 11.06
N ARG A 109 -3.79 -11.93 11.09
CA ARG A 109 -4.27 -13.17 10.48
C ARG A 109 -4.06 -13.20 8.97
N THR A 110 -4.32 -12.07 8.31
CA THR A 110 -4.07 -11.90 6.88
C THR A 110 -2.61 -12.16 6.53
N LEU A 111 -1.66 -11.76 7.36
CA LEU A 111 -0.23 -11.80 7.03
C LEU A 111 0.48 -13.06 7.51
N ASN A 112 0.12 -13.56 8.69
CA ASN A 112 0.91 -14.56 9.40
C ASN A 112 0.32 -15.96 9.36
N ASP A 113 -1.00 -16.12 9.15
CA ASP A 113 -1.59 -17.44 9.16
C ASP A 113 -1.56 -18.07 7.75
N LYS A 114 -0.51 -18.86 7.51
CA LYS A 114 -0.33 -19.62 6.26
C LYS A 114 -1.48 -20.59 5.99
N ASN A 115 -2.26 -20.98 7.01
CA ASN A 115 -3.41 -21.86 6.87
C ASN A 115 -4.70 -21.11 6.54
N GLU A 116 -4.73 -19.78 6.69
CA GLU A 116 -5.90 -18.96 6.37
C GLU A 116 -5.92 -18.55 4.89
N LEU A 117 -4.99 -17.69 4.45
CA LEU A 117 -5.06 -17.13 3.10
C LEU A 117 -4.18 -17.84 2.07
N GLY A 118 -3.05 -18.43 2.46
CA GLY A 118 -2.18 -19.14 1.51
C GLY A 118 -1.53 -18.25 0.44
N TRP A 119 -0.95 -17.11 0.84
CA TRP A 119 -0.16 -16.24 -0.03
C TRP A 119 0.88 -17.02 -0.83
N GLN A 120 1.11 -16.63 -2.09
CA GLN A 120 2.17 -17.26 -2.86
C GLN A 120 3.51 -17.00 -2.13
N PRO A 121 4.41 -18.00 -2.12
CA PRO A 121 5.76 -17.81 -1.63
C PRO A 121 6.46 -16.66 -2.36
N ALA A 122 7.24 -15.86 -1.64
CA ALA A 122 7.98 -14.72 -2.22
C ALA A 122 8.87 -15.14 -3.41
N GLN A 123 9.35 -16.38 -3.41
CA GLN A 123 10.17 -16.97 -4.47
C GLN A 123 9.43 -17.14 -5.80
N LYS A 124 8.09 -17.18 -5.77
CA LYS A 124 7.25 -17.18 -6.99
C LYS A 124 7.00 -15.78 -7.54
N GLY A 125 7.46 -14.72 -6.85
CA GLY A 125 7.41 -13.35 -7.33
C GLY A 125 6.00 -12.77 -7.48
N ALA A 126 5.02 -13.30 -6.75
CA ALA A 126 3.66 -12.77 -6.81
C ALA A 126 3.59 -11.36 -6.24
N HIS A 127 2.94 -10.49 -6.98
CA HIS A 127 2.51 -9.17 -6.54
C HIS A 127 1.40 -9.31 -5.51
N LYS A 128 1.49 -8.59 -4.40
CA LYS A 128 0.57 -8.75 -3.26
C LYS A 128 -0.13 -7.45 -2.95
N ILE A 129 -1.45 -7.48 -3.01
CA ILE A 129 -2.30 -6.33 -2.73
C ILE A 129 -3.28 -6.70 -1.63
N ILE A 130 -3.37 -5.83 -0.63
CA ILE A 130 -4.49 -5.80 0.30
C ILE A 130 -5.32 -4.57 -0.01
N VAL A 131 -6.62 -4.77 -0.22
CA VAL A 131 -7.61 -3.70 -0.19
C VAL A 131 -8.43 -3.88 1.07
N HIS A 132 -8.22 -3.00 2.04
CA HIS A 132 -8.93 -3.00 3.31
C HIS A 132 -10.15 -2.08 3.25
N ILE A 133 -11.33 -2.63 3.46
CA ILE A 133 -12.62 -1.97 3.30
C ILE A 133 -13.26 -1.89 4.70
N THR A 134 -13.38 -0.68 5.24
CA THR A 134 -13.83 -0.43 6.62
C THR A 134 -14.36 1.00 6.78
N ASP A 135 -15.26 1.22 7.72
CA ASP A 135 -15.75 2.52 8.15
C ASP A 135 -15.32 2.88 9.60
N ALA A 136 -14.43 2.09 10.20
CA ALA A 136 -13.96 2.26 11.56
C ALA A 136 -12.42 2.11 11.71
N PRO A 137 -11.81 2.73 12.73
CA PRO A 137 -10.40 2.55 13.07
C PRO A 137 -10.12 1.24 13.82
N PRO A 138 -8.85 0.81 13.91
CA PRO A 138 -8.45 -0.23 14.87
C PRO A 138 -8.66 0.20 16.32
N HIS A 139 -8.81 -0.76 17.22
CA HIS A 139 -8.57 -0.52 18.65
C HIS A 139 -7.13 -0.09 18.94
N GLY A 140 -6.93 0.55 20.10
CA GLY A 140 -5.59 0.87 20.59
C GLY A 140 -4.98 2.15 20.00
N ILE A 141 -5.75 2.97 19.29
CA ILE A 141 -5.29 4.27 18.76
C ILE A 141 -5.92 5.48 19.47
N LYS A 142 -6.41 5.29 20.70
CA LYS A 142 -6.97 6.35 21.57
C LYS A 142 -8.22 7.03 21.01
N GLU A 143 -9.04 6.30 20.28
CA GLU A 143 -10.38 6.77 19.90
C GLU A 143 -11.31 6.82 21.13
N ILE A 144 -12.36 7.62 21.02
CA ILE A 144 -13.35 7.77 22.07
C ILE A 144 -14.23 6.50 22.09
N LYS A 145 -14.58 6.02 23.29
CA LYS A 145 -15.34 4.77 23.50
C LYS A 145 -14.64 3.60 22.80
N ASP A 146 -13.40 3.32 23.20
CA ASP A 146 -12.65 2.11 22.82
C ASP A 146 -12.62 1.19 24.04
N ASN A 147 -13.23 0.01 23.94
CA ASN A 147 -13.26 -1.01 24.99
C ASN A 147 -11.94 -1.78 25.07
N PHE A 148 -11.10 -1.70 24.03
CA PHE A 148 -9.78 -2.32 23.95
C PHE A 148 -8.68 -1.27 23.73
N PRO A 149 -8.51 -0.27 24.61
CA PRO A 149 -7.63 0.89 24.39
C PRO A 149 -6.13 0.59 24.32
N ASN A 150 -5.75 -0.67 24.51
CA ASN A 150 -4.38 -1.20 24.36
C ASN A 150 -4.26 -2.19 23.18
N GLY A 151 -5.28 -2.33 22.34
CA GLY A 151 -5.32 -3.24 21.17
C GLY A 151 -5.49 -4.73 21.50
N GLY A 152 -5.78 -5.07 22.76
CA GLY A 152 -5.82 -6.44 23.28
C GLY A 152 -7.19 -7.11 23.21
N GLU A 153 -7.76 -7.22 22.01
CA GLU A 153 -8.97 -8.02 21.76
C GLU A 153 -8.75 -9.51 22.16
N PRO A 154 -9.79 -10.29 22.52
CA PRO A 154 -9.66 -11.72 22.79
C PRO A 154 -9.02 -12.45 21.60
N ASP A 155 -8.06 -13.32 21.85
CA ASP A 155 -7.26 -14.04 20.85
C ASP A 155 -6.32 -13.20 19.96
N THR A 156 -6.15 -11.89 20.26
CA THR A 156 -5.01 -11.13 19.71
C THR A 156 -3.73 -11.39 20.47
N ARG A 157 -2.82 -12.14 19.84
CA ARG A 157 -1.42 -12.22 20.23
C ARG A 157 -0.63 -12.11 18.94
N GLY A 158 -0.14 -10.92 18.60
CA GLY A 158 0.43 -10.71 17.28
C GLY A 158 1.15 -9.40 17.12
N MET A 159 1.87 -9.28 16.00
CA MET A 159 2.77 -8.16 15.71
C MET A 159 2.01 -6.83 15.65
N PHE A 160 0.74 -6.85 15.19
CA PHE A 160 -0.08 -5.65 15.06
C PHE A 160 -0.70 -5.15 16.36
N THR A 161 -0.97 -6.02 17.32
CA THR A 161 -1.51 -5.60 18.63
C THR A 161 -0.55 -4.66 19.37
N GLU A 162 0.75 -4.96 19.32
CA GLU A 162 1.79 -4.14 19.95
C GLU A 162 2.26 -2.99 19.04
N ASN A 163 2.06 -3.11 17.72
CA ASN A 163 2.64 -2.21 16.73
C ASN A 163 1.62 -1.64 15.73
N ILE A 164 0.37 -1.45 16.14
CA ILE A 164 -0.70 -0.99 15.23
C ILE A 164 -0.33 0.33 14.53
N LEU A 165 0.45 1.20 15.18
CA LEU A 165 0.96 2.46 14.61
C LEU A 165 2.06 2.29 13.55
N ASN A 166 2.63 1.09 13.42
CA ASN A 166 3.71 0.74 12.48
C ASN A 166 3.22 -0.14 11.32
N VAL A 167 1.91 -0.21 11.04
CA VAL A 167 1.35 -0.98 9.91
C VAL A 167 2.11 -0.75 8.60
N ASN A 168 2.45 0.51 8.29
CA ASN A 168 3.19 0.85 7.07
C ASN A 168 4.57 0.17 6.98
N LYS A 169 5.31 0.10 8.08
CA LYS A 169 6.62 -0.59 8.13
C LYS A 169 6.44 -2.09 7.92
N ILE A 170 5.41 -2.66 8.53
CA ILE A 170 5.11 -4.09 8.39
C ILE A 170 4.72 -4.41 6.94
N MET A 171 3.80 -3.65 6.34
CA MET A 171 3.39 -3.84 4.94
C MET A 171 4.58 -3.73 3.98
N LYS A 172 5.49 -2.78 4.22
CA LYS A 172 6.76 -2.65 3.46
C LYS A 172 7.63 -3.89 3.61
N ALA A 173 7.84 -4.38 4.84
CA ALA A 173 8.66 -5.55 5.12
C ALA A 173 8.11 -6.84 4.47
N HIS A 174 6.78 -6.95 4.36
CA HIS A 174 6.12 -8.08 3.69
C HIS A 174 5.97 -7.90 2.16
N ASN A 175 6.42 -6.77 1.60
CA ASN A 175 6.25 -6.39 0.20
C ASN A 175 4.77 -6.45 -0.24
N ILE A 176 3.90 -5.82 0.55
CA ILE A 176 2.46 -5.77 0.30
C ILE A 176 2.05 -4.32 0.06
N ASN A 177 1.36 -4.11 -1.05
CA ASN A 177 0.68 -2.85 -1.32
C ASN A 177 -0.62 -2.83 -0.54
N TYR A 178 -0.75 -1.85 0.35
CA TYR A 178 -1.86 -1.73 1.27
C TYR A 178 -2.68 -0.49 0.91
N PHE A 179 -3.89 -0.74 0.43
CA PHE A 179 -4.87 0.30 0.13
C PHE A 179 -6.03 0.21 1.11
N VAL A 180 -6.54 1.36 1.54
CA VAL A 180 -7.70 1.43 2.44
C VAL A 180 -8.83 2.12 1.70
N VAL A 181 -9.97 1.46 1.55
CA VAL A 181 -11.22 2.07 1.11
C VAL A 181 -12.02 2.40 2.37
N SER A 182 -11.95 3.67 2.75
CA SER A 182 -12.68 4.18 3.89
C SER A 182 -14.12 4.43 3.52
N CYS A 183 -14.99 3.64 4.12
CA CYS A 183 -16.40 3.65 3.84
C CYS A 183 -17.11 4.70 4.71
N GLY A 184 -18.21 5.24 4.19
CA GLY A 184 -19.04 6.22 4.88
C GLY A 184 -18.28 7.49 5.26
N GLU A 185 -18.63 8.04 6.42
CA GLU A 185 -18.11 9.31 6.92
C GLU A 185 -17.17 9.10 8.12
N MET A 186 -16.30 8.09 8.08
CA MET A 186 -15.37 7.72 9.16
C MET A 186 -14.62 8.92 9.79
N GLY A 187 -14.22 9.90 8.98
CA GLY A 187 -13.54 11.11 9.45
C GLY A 187 -14.41 12.10 10.24
N LYS A 188 -15.74 11.90 10.30
CA LYS A 188 -16.67 12.61 11.20
C LYS A 188 -16.84 11.89 12.54
N GLU A 189 -16.62 10.59 12.57
CA GLU A 189 -16.90 9.76 13.75
C GLU A 189 -15.66 9.56 14.60
N TYR A 190 -14.49 9.54 13.95
CA TYR A 190 -13.23 9.13 14.56
C TYR A 190 -12.14 10.18 14.34
N ARG A 191 -11.46 10.53 15.43
CA ARG A 191 -10.50 11.63 15.48
C ARG A 191 -9.18 11.30 14.78
N PHE A 192 -8.76 10.05 14.91
CA PHE A 192 -7.47 9.54 14.47
C PHE A 192 -7.59 8.57 13.30
N ALA A 193 -8.78 8.08 12.95
CA ALA A 193 -8.94 7.10 11.86
C ALA A 193 -8.35 7.53 10.51
N VAL A 194 -8.69 8.72 10.00
CA VAL A 194 -8.16 9.22 8.71
C VAL A 194 -6.62 9.41 8.76
N PRO A 195 -6.06 10.11 9.77
CA PRO A 195 -4.61 10.17 9.95
C PRO A 195 -3.94 8.80 10.07
N PHE A 196 -4.55 7.89 10.82
CA PHE A 196 -4.05 6.54 11.02
C PHE A 196 -3.93 5.79 9.70
N TYR A 197 -5.01 5.68 8.92
CA TYR A 197 -5.00 4.90 7.68
C TYR A 197 -4.13 5.54 6.60
N ARG A 198 -4.05 6.87 6.52
CA ARG A 198 -3.10 7.54 5.61
C ARG A 198 -1.65 7.28 6.02
N ARG A 199 -1.33 7.21 7.31
CA ARG A 199 -0.02 6.78 7.79
C ARG A 199 0.23 5.31 7.48
N ALA A 200 -0.75 4.45 7.76
CA ALA A 200 -0.67 3.00 7.60
C ALA A 200 -0.45 2.57 6.14
N THR A 201 -1.01 3.32 5.19
CA THR A 201 -0.83 3.10 3.74
C THR A 201 0.39 3.81 3.16
N ARG A 202 1.03 4.72 3.92
CA ARG A 202 2.10 5.59 3.43
C ARG A 202 3.23 4.82 2.77
N GLY A 203 3.31 4.98 1.45
CA GLY A 203 4.40 4.53 0.61
C GLY A 203 4.23 3.14 -0.01
N THR A 204 3.28 2.33 0.45
CA THR A 204 2.90 1.06 -0.19
C THR A 204 1.53 1.15 -0.87
N GLY A 205 0.73 2.14 -0.51
CA GLY A 205 -0.52 2.46 -1.18
C GLY A 205 -1.03 3.82 -0.71
N TYR A 206 -2.36 3.95 -0.63
CA TYR A 206 -3.04 5.13 -0.13
C TYR A 206 -4.44 4.77 0.37
N MET A 207 -5.06 5.73 1.06
CA MET A 207 -6.43 5.65 1.53
C MET A 207 -7.35 6.40 0.56
N LEU A 208 -8.50 5.81 0.25
CA LEU A 208 -9.55 6.37 -0.58
C LEU A 208 -10.83 6.54 0.25
N PRO A 209 -11.41 7.75 0.37
CA PRO A 209 -12.78 7.92 0.84
C PRO A 209 -13.80 7.36 -0.15
N LEU A 210 -14.79 6.63 0.35
CA LEU A 210 -15.88 6.07 -0.45
C LEU A 210 -17.20 6.08 0.32
N VAL A 211 -18.03 7.10 0.09
CA VAL A 211 -19.36 7.16 0.68
C VAL A 211 -20.32 6.28 -0.13
N ARG A 212 -20.16 6.26 -1.45
CA ARG A 212 -21.00 5.51 -2.37
C ARG A 212 -20.52 4.06 -2.58
N TYR A 213 -21.26 3.10 -2.04
CA TYR A 213 -20.95 1.67 -2.17
C TYR A 213 -20.96 1.17 -3.62
N ASP A 214 -21.74 1.79 -4.52
CA ASP A 214 -21.81 1.41 -5.94
C ASP A 214 -20.52 1.73 -6.71
N LEU A 215 -19.64 2.56 -6.14
CA LEU A 215 -18.34 2.92 -6.73
C LEU A 215 -17.19 2.04 -6.22
N LEU A 216 -17.43 1.21 -5.20
CA LEU A 216 -16.45 0.26 -4.64
C LEU A 216 -15.76 -0.60 -5.72
N PRO A 217 -16.47 -1.14 -6.74
CA PRO A 217 -15.84 -1.98 -7.75
C PRO A 217 -14.85 -1.23 -8.62
N LYS A 218 -15.18 0.02 -8.98
CA LYS A 218 -14.30 0.90 -9.75
C LYS A 218 -13.05 1.26 -8.94
N ALA A 219 -13.23 1.60 -7.66
CA ALA A 219 -12.13 1.89 -6.75
C ALA A 219 -11.15 0.72 -6.65
N ILE A 220 -11.64 -0.48 -6.32
CA ILE A 220 -10.80 -1.70 -6.21
C ILE A 220 -10.06 -1.97 -7.52
N THR A 221 -10.76 -1.88 -8.65
CA THR A 221 -10.19 -2.11 -9.98
C THR A 221 -9.07 -1.10 -10.25
N ALA A 222 -9.30 0.20 -10.00
CA ALA A 222 -8.31 1.25 -10.20
C ALA A 222 -7.05 0.99 -9.36
N LEU A 223 -7.22 0.69 -8.07
CA LEU A 223 -6.12 0.41 -7.14
C LEU A 223 -5.26 -0.77 -7.61
N ALA A 224 -5.91 -1.86 -8.06
CA ALA A 224 -5.21 -3.05 -8.55
C ALA A 224 -4.46 -2.76 -9.87
N LEU A 225 -5.12 -2.11 -10.83
CA LEU A 225 -4.53 -1.79 -12.14
C LEU A 225 -3.37 -0.80 -12.03
N GLU A 226 -3.54 0.27 -11.26
CA GLU A 226 -2.46 1.22 -10.96
C GLU A 226 -1.26 0.46 -10.37
N SER A 227 -1.54 -0.42 -9.41
CA SER A 227 -0.49 -1.17 -8.77
C SER A 227 0.27 -2.09 -9.72
N LEU A 228 -0.39 -2.73 -10.69
CA LEU A 228 0.27 -3.55 -11.71
C LEU A 228 1.09 -2.69 -12.68
N ASP A 229 0.55 -1.56 -13.13
CA ASP A 229 1.22 -0.67 -14.07
C ASP A 229 2.50 -0.07 -13.49
N LEU A 230 2.49 0.33 -12.21
CA LEU A 230 3.68 0.82 -11.52
C LEU A 230 4.78 -0.25 -11.42
N ASP A 231 4.42 -1.52 -11.26
CA ASP A 231 5.37 -2.63 -11.25
C ASP A 231 5.97 -2.87 -12.64
N VAL A 232 5.17 -2.77 -13.69
CA VAL A 232 5.67 -2.83 -15.07
C VAL A 232 6.62 -1.68 -15.35
N ALA A 233 6.25 -0.45 -14.99
CA ALA A 233 7.11 0.72 -15.16
C ALA A 233 8.46 0.53 -14.42
N LEU A 234 8.43 -0.09 -13.23
CA LEU A 234 9.64 -0.41 -12.47
C LEU A 234 10.53 -1.42 -13.19
N GLU A 235 9.95 -2.50 -13.72
CA GLU A 235 10.67 -3.53 -14.46
C GLU A 235 11.19 -3.03 -15.82
N GLU A 236 10.42 -2.23 -16.53
CA GLU A 236 10.84 -1.61 -17.78
C GLU A 236 12.03 -0.68 -17.57
N MET A 237 11.95 0.18 -16.57
CA MET A 237 13.05 1.05 -16.21
C MET A 237 14.28 0.23 -15.85
N LYS A 238 14.15 -0.85 -15.08
CA LYS A 238 15.26 -1.77 -14.82
C LYS A 238 15.84 -2.37 -16.10
N LYS A 239 15.01 -2.76 -17.07
CA LYS A 239 15.48 -3.29 -18.37
C LYS A 239 16.23 -2.24 -19.17
N GLU A 240 15.74 -1.01 -19.21
CA GLU A 240 16.41 0.12 -19.88
C GLU A 240 17.76 0.43 -19.22
N LEU A 241 17.86 0.20 -17.91
CA LEU A 241 19.10 0.31 -17.15
C LEU A 241 19.99 -0.95 -17.24
N GLY A 242 19.57 -2.04 -17.91
CA GLY A 242 20.38 -3.25 -18.08
C GLY A 242 20.53 -4.15 -16.83
N ASP A 243 21.11 -5.34 -17.05
CA ASP A 243 21.15 -6.46 -16.09
C ASP A 243 22.43 -6.41 -15.22
N PHE A 244 22.33 -5.90 -13.99
CA PHE A 244 23.42 -5.72 -13.01
C PHE A 244 24.35 -6.95 -12.79
N LYS A 245 23.88 -8.18 -13.06
CA LYS A 245 24.56 -9.43 -12.66
C LYS A 245 25.35 -10.15 -13.75
N LYS A 246 25.55 -9.59 -14.95
CA LYS A 246 26.31 -10.28 -16.00
C LYS A 246 27.48 -9.46 -16.53
N LYS A 247 28.56 -9.41 -15.74
CA LYS A 247 29.92 -9.83 -16.11
C LYS A 247 30.90 -9.47 -14.99
N GLY A 248 31.55 -10.48 -14.41
CA GLY A 248 32.78 -10.27 -13.64
C GLY A 248 33.89 -9.81 -14.58
N GLY A 249 34.11 -8.50 -14.63
CA GLY A 249 35.17 -7.84 -15.38
C GLY A 249 35.22 -6.36 -14.95
N PRO A 250 36.33 -5.64 -15.19
CA PRO A 250 36.42 -4.22 -14.85
C PRO A 250 35.32 -3.45 -15.60
N TYR A 251 34.42 -2.81 -14.85
CA TYR A 251 33.29 -2.07 -15.38
C TYR A 251 33.78 -0.81 -16.13
N THR A 252 33.24 -0.51 -17.31
CA THR A 252 33.62 0.66 -18.13
C THR A 252 32.75 1.89 -17.84
N THR A 253 33.19 3.09 -18.25
CA THR A 253 32.51 4.40 -18.05
C THR A 253 31.05 4.47 -18.50
N SER A 254 30.66 3.71 -19.53
CA SER A 254 29.24 3.61 -19.95
C SER A 254 28.34 2.83 -18.98
N TYR A 255 28.92 2.09 -18.03
CA TYR A 255 28.21 1.23 -17.07
C TYR A 255 27.86 1.98 -15.77
N ILE A 256 28.71 2.96 -15.40
CA ILE A 256 28.55 3.80 -14.20
C ILE A 256 27.62 4.99 -14.47
N SER A 257 27.56 5.48 -15.72
CA SER A 257 26.77 6.66 -16.09
C SER A 257 25.26 6.44 -16.05
N ASP A 258 24.77 5.20 -16.26
CA ASP A 258 23.36 4.99 -16.58
C ASP A 258 22.57 4.22 -15.50
N VAL A 259 23.19 3.27 -14.78
CA VAL A 259 22.47 2.30 -13.91
C VAL A 259 22.52 2.64 -12.42
N ALA A 260 23.71 2.97 -11.92
CA ALA A 260 23.92 3.38 -10.52
C ALA A 260 23.12 4.64 -10.11
N PRO A 261 22.91 5.64 -10.99
CA PRO A 261 22.15 6.83 -10.63
C PRO A 261 20.70 6.52 -10.26
N MET A 262 19.95 5.76 -11.05
CA MET A 262 18.53 5.50 -10.75
C MET A 262 18.35 4.66 -9.47
N HIS A 263 19.19 3.63 -9.26
CA HIS A 263 19.22 2.90 -8.00
C HIS A 263 19.43 3.86 -6.82
N ARG A 264 20.45 4.72 -6.91
CA ARG A 264 20.75 5.73 -5.88
C ARG A 264 19.58 6.71 -5.70
N LEU A 265 18.96 7.19 -6.76
CA LEU A 265 17.82 8.12 -6.71
C LEU A 265 16.61 7.49 -6.00
N PHE A 266 16.27 6.22 -6.28
CA PHE A 266 15.20 5.56 -5.53
C PHE A 266 15.58 5.32 -4.07
N MET A 267 16.81 4.89 -3.79
CA MET A 267 17.27 4.73 -2.41
C MET A 267 17.21 6.06 -1.64
N THR A 268 17.64 7.17 -2.26
CA THR A 268 17.51 8.53 -1.74
C THR A 268 16.07 8.89 -1.36
N ILE A 269 15.08 8.54 -2.18
CA ILE A 269 13.66 8.81 -1.88
C ILE A 269 13.22 8.02 -0.64
N VAL A 270 13.64 6.76 -0.51
CA VAL A 270 13.17 5.88 0.58
C VAL A 270 13.97 6.07 1.88
N THR A 271 15.17 6.62 1.81
CA THR A 271 16.00 6.97 2.98
C THR A 271 16.38 8.46 2.95
N PRO A 272 15.47 9.35 3.35
CA PRO A 272 15.69 10.80 3.32
C PRO A 272 16.83 11.27 4.21
N GLU A 273 17.10 10.59 5.33
CA GLU A 273 18.13 10.97 6.30
C GLU A 273 19.52 10.77 5.69
N ALA A 274 19.71 9.64 5.02
CA ALA A 274 20.89 9.31 4.25
C ALA A 274 21.17 10.37 3.17
N ALA A 275 20.14 11.03 2.61
CA ALA A 275 20.31 12.04 1.57
C ALA A 275 21.03 13.32 2.01
N ASN A 276 21.15 13.56 3.33
CA ASN A 276 21.85 14.73 3.87
C ASN A 276 23.25 14.41 4.40
N GLU A 277 23.67 13.15 4.34
CA GLU A 277 25.00 12.74 4.78
C GLU A 277 26.02 12.92 3.64
N PRO A 278 27.25 13.38 3.94
CA PRO A 278 28.35 13.32 2.99
C PRO A 278 28.63 11.85 2.61
N LEU A 279 29.19 11.64 1.42
CA LEU A 279 29.67 10.31 1.01
C LEU A 279 30.67 9.79 2.05
N THR A 280 30.61 8.50 2.38
CA THR A 280 31.63 7.88 3.24
C THR A 280 32.95 7.75 2.49
N ASP A 281 34.06 7.64 3.22
CA ASP A 281 35.38 7.44 2.61
C ASP A 281 35.42 6.17 1.75
N ASP A 282 34.71 5.11 2.12
CA ASP A 282 34.59 3.88 1.34
C ASP A 282 33.75 4.07 0.06
N GLU A 283 32.65 4.83 0.13
CA GLU A 283 31.84 5.20 -1.04
C GLU A 283 32.65 6.08 -2.00
N LEU A 284 33.38 7.04 -1.45
CA LEU A 284 34.33 7.90 -2.16
C LEU A 284 35.44 7.06 -2.81
N GLN A 285 35.99 6.07 -2.10
CA GLN A 285 37.04 5.20 -2.62
C GLN A 285 36.53 4.33 -3.77
N VAL A 286 35.34 3.71 -3.62
CA VAL A 286 34.69 2.97 -4.72
C VAL A 286 34.40 3.90 -5.90
N ILE A 287 34.00 5.15 -5.65
CA ILE A 287 33.78 6.15 -6.70
C ILE A 287 35.10 6.50 -7.41
N MET A 288 36.18 6.72 -6.66
CA MET A 288 37.49 7.10 -7.17
C MET A 288 38.19 5.96 -7.91
N ASP A 289 38.11 4.74 -7.40
CA ASP A 289 38.71 3.53 -8.00
C ASP A 289 38.10 3.18 -9.35
N ASN A 290 36.89 3.70 -9.63
CA ASN A 290 36.14 3.44 -10.85
C ASN A 290 36.06 4.66 -11.78
N ALA A 291 36.65 5.81 -11.42
CA ALA A 291 36.70 7.00 -12.26
C ALA A 291 37.87 6.89 -13.26
N VAL A 292 37.57 7.00 -14.56
CA VAL A 292 38.56 6.77 -15.63
C VAL A 292 39.04 8.08 -16.26
N THR A 293 38.23 9.13 -16.18
CA THR A 293 38.47 10.46 -16.73
C THR A 293 38.22 11.56 -15.69
N PRO A 294 38.83 12.75 -15.85
CA PRO A 294 38.52 13.92 -15.03
C PRO A 294 37.04 14.32 -15.07
N GLU A 295 36.36 14.15 -16.22
CA GLU A 295 34.91 14.34 -16.32
C GLU A 295 34.10 13.31 -15.51
N ASP A 296 34.61 12.09 -15.31
CA ASP A 296 33.98 11.09 -14.43
C ASP A 296 34.02 11.55 -12.98
N LEU A 297 35.16 12.07 -12.51
CA LEU A 297 35.30 12.63 -11.17
C LEU A 297 34.37 13.83 -10.97
N GLU A 298 34.20 14.69 -11.97
CA GLU A 298 33.29 15.84 -11.89
C GLU A 298 31.80 15.43 -11.92
N THR A 299 31.43 14.44 -12.73
CA THR A 299 30.07 13.87 -12.79
C THR A 299 29.71 13.12 -11.51
N LEU A 300 30.68 12.40 -10.93
CA LEU A 300 30.55 11.68 -9.66
C LEU A 300 30.61 12.62 -8.45
N SER A 301 31.32 13.76 -8.52
CA SER A 301 31.30 14.80 -7.48
C SER A 301 29.93 15.48 -7.33
N LYS A 302 29.14 15.52 -8.41
CA LYS A 302 27.73 15.94 -8.39
C LYS A 302 26.81 14.87 -7.79
N ALA A 303 27.32 13.67 -7.50
CA ALA A 303 26.62 12.61 -6.77
C ALA A 303 26.66 12.80 -5.23
N ALA A 304 26.71 14.05 -4.76
CA ALA A 304 26.08 14.37 -3.48
C ALA A 304 24.67 13.78 -3.51
N ARG A 305 24.27 13.04 -2.47
CA ARG A 305 22.95 12.40 -2.46
C ARG A 305 21.90 13.50 -2.70
N PRO A 306 21.18 13.50 -3.85
CA PRO A 306 20.28 14.59 -4.15
C PRO A 306 19.19 14.65 -3.09
N LYS A 307 18.60 15.81 -2.85
CA LYS A 307 17.46 15.85 -1.93
C LYS A 307 16.36 14.94 -2.48
N PRO A 308 15.57 14.26 -1.62
CA PRO A 308 14.50 13.38 -2.06
C PRO A 308 13.58 14.02 -3.12
N ALA A 309 13.23 15.29 -2.94
CA ALA A 309 12.41 16.04 -3.90
C ALA A 309 13.07 16.19 -5.29
N ASP A 310 14.38 16.37 -5.34
CA ASP A 310 15.12 16.49 -6.61
C ASP A 310 15.25 15.11 -7.28
N ALA A 311 15.39 14.04 -6.49
CA ALA A 311 15.38 12.67 -6.99
C ALA A 311 14.01 12.30 -7.59
N VAL A 312 12.91 12.62 -6.90
CA VAL A 312 11.54 12.43 -7.43
C VAL A 312 11.37 13.15 -8.76
N LYS A 313 11.74 14.44 -8.84
CA LYS A 313 11.63 15.22 -10.10
C LYS A 313 12.46 14.63 -11.23
N THR A 314 13.65 14.14 -10.93
CA THR A 314 14.55 13.55 -11.93
C THR A 314 13.94 12.26 -12.51
N ILE A 315 13.49 11.35 -11.65
CA ILE A 315 12.87 10.08 -12.05
C ILE A 315 11.53 10.34 -12.76
N HIS A 316 10.71 11.24 -12.24
CA HIS A 316 9.46 11.65 -12.89
C HIS A 316 9.73 12.21 -14.29
N GLY A 317 10.75 13.07 -14.45
CA GLY A 317 11.17 13.60 -15.74
C GLY A 317 11.61 12.51 -16.74
N TYR A 318 12.25 11.44 -16.26
CA TYR A 318 12.61 10.28 -17.06
C TYR A 318 11.36 9.57 -17.62
N PHE A 319 10.44 9.16 -16.75
CA PHE A 319 9.22 8.47 -17.18
C PHE A 319 8.31 9.35 -18.04
N LYS A 320 8.25 10.67 -17.76
CA LYS A 320 7.53 11.63 -18.58
C LYS A 320 8.10 11.72 -20.00
N LYS A 321 9.44 11.74 -20.15
CA LYS A 321 10.10 11.72 -21.47
C LYS A 321 9.82 10.44 -22.25
N LYS A 322 9.78 9.31 -21.54
CA LYS A 322 9.41 8.00 -22.11
C LYS A 322 7.93 7.93 -22.52
N GLY A 323 7.09 8.79 -21.95
CA GLY A 323 5.65 8.77 -22.16
C GLY A 323 4.95 7.66 -21.40
N THR A 324 5.52 7.21 -20.27
CA THR A 324 4.89 6.23 -19.39
C THR A 324 3.57 6.76 -18.85
N LYS A 325 2.52 5.97 -19.05
CA LYS A 325 1.20 6.22 -18.51
C LYS A 325 0.81 5.12 -17.54
N ILE A 326 0.09 5.51 -16.51
CA ILE A 326 -0.38 4.64 -15.45
C ILE A 326 -1.89 4.80 -15.36
N ARG A 327 -2.62 3.68 -15.29
CA ARG A 327 -4.04 3.75 -14.95
C ARG A 327 -4.16 4.20 -13.50
N THR A 328 -4.94 5.23 -13.27
CA THR A 328 -5.15 5.81 -11.95
C THR A 328 -6.61 6.13 -11.75
N MET A 329 -6.94 6.46 -10.52
CA MET A 329 -8.27 6.83 -10.10
C MET A 329 -8.39 8.35 -10.01
N LYS A 330 -9.34 8.92 -10.76
CA LYS A 330 -9.82 10.27 -10.49
C LYS A 330 -11.08 10.20 -9.65
N THR A 331 -11.06 10.93 -8.55
CA THR A 331 -12.24 11.15 -7.72
C THR A 331 -12.33 12.62 -7.36
N ASN A 332 -13.56 13.14 -7.33
CA ASN A 332 -13.84 14.49 -6.84
C ASN A 332 -13.99 14.54 -5.31
N VAL A 333 -13.72 13.43 -4.63
CA VAL A 333 -13.81 13.32 -3.18
C VAL A 333 -12.43 13.15 -2.60
N ASP A 334 -12.01 14.16 -1.85
CA ASP A 334 -10.81 14.09 -1.02
C ASP A 334 -11.14 14.51 0.41
N TYR A 335 -10.40 13.94 1.35
CA TYR A 335 -10.41 14.37 2.74
C TYR A 335 -9.75 15.75 2.84
N HIS A 336 -10.54 16.75 3.18
CA HIS A 336 -10.01 18.09 3.42
C HIS A 336 -9.36 18.16 4.80
N TYR A 337 -8.12 18.66 4.85
CA TYR A 337 -7.41 18.89 6.10
C TYR A 337 -7.64 20.32 6.58
N THR A 338 -8.35 20.46 7.70
CA THR A 338 -8.26 21.66 8.52
C THR A 338 -6.90 21.72 9.23
N GLY A 339 -6.52 22.88 9.79
CA GLY A 339 -5.29 23.01 10.57
C GLY A 339 -5.22 22.03 11.76
N ALA A 340 -6.37 21.67 12.33
CA ALA A 340 -6.46 20.67 13.41
C ALA A 340 -6.28 19.23 12.90
N ALA A 341 -6.83 18.89 11.73
CA ALA A 341 -6.61 17.60 11.10
C ALA A 341 -5.13 17.40 10.73
N LEU A 342 -4.46 18.46 10.26
CA LEU A 342 -3.01 18.46 10.03
C LEU A 342 -2.20 18.30 11.32
N HIS A 343 -2.65 18.90 12.43
CA HIS A 343 -2.04 18.70 13.74
C HIS A 343 -2.14 17.24 14.21
N ASN A 344 -3.32 16.62 14.11
CA ASN A 344 -3.50 15.21 14.44
C ASN A 344 -2.69 14.28 13.51
N TRP A 345 -2.56 14.63 12.23
CA TRP A 345 -1.64 13.96 11.30
C TRP A 345 -0.19 14.02 11.81
N ASN A 346 0.28 15.20 12.20
CA ASN A 346 1.64 15.34 12.72
C ASN A 346 1.87 14.55 14.01
N ILE A 347 0.88 14.48 14.90
CA ILE A 347 0.95 13.63 16.11
C ILE A 347 1.06 12.15 15.70
N MET A 348 0.14 11.68 14.85
CA MET A 348 0.12 10.30 14.36
C MET A 348 1.44 9.94 13.68
N GLU A 349 2.04 10.88 12.95
CA GLU A 349 3.28 10.65 12.22
C GLU A 349 4.49 10.43 13.15
N ASN A 350 4.49 11.07 14.30
CA ASN A 350 5.57 10.96 15.28
C ASN A 350 5.34 9.89 16.34
N ALA A 351 4.10 9.41 16.48
CA ALA A 351 3.73 8.42 17.49
C ALA A 351 4.40 7.07 17.23
N LYS A 352 5.01 6.51 18.28
CA LYS A 352 5.60 5.17 18.30
C LYS A 352 4.73 4.20 19.10
N THR A 353 4.07 4.71 20.12
CA THR A 353 3.17 3.98 21.00
C THR A 353 1.82 4.70 21.11
N PRO A 354 0.74 4.00 21.48
CA PRO A 354 -0.54 4.64 21.76
C PRO A 354 -0.49 5.74 22.83
N ALA A 355 0.50 5.71 23.73
CA ALA A 355 0.69 6.75 24.75
C ALA A 355 1.18 8.09 24.15
N ASP A 356 1.77 8.09 22.95
CA ASP A 356 2.25 9.31 22.28
C ASP A 356 1.11 10.12 21.65
N LEU A 357 -0.11 9.56 21.57
CA LEU A 357 -1.28 10.19 20.97
C LEU A 357 -1.97 11.20 21.92
N VAL A 358 -1.37 11.48 23.08
CA VAL A 358 -1.87 12.44 24.08
C VAL A 358 -1.83 13.86 23.52
N GLY A 359 -2.87 14.65 23.81
CA GLY A 359 -2.87 16.09 23.51
C GLY A 359 -3.38 16.48 22.12
N GLY A 360 -3.65 15.53 21.21
CA GLY A 360 -4.45 15.91 20.03
C GLY A 360 -5.84 16.40 20.47
N VAL A 361 -6.57 17.02 19.55
CA VAL A 361 -7.91 17.55 19.83
C VAL A 361 -8.94 16.73 19.08
N ALA A 362 -10.10 16.48 19.70
CA ALA A 362 -11.27 15.95 18.99
C ALA A 362 -11.74 17.01 18.00
N VAL A 363 -11.42 16.81 16.73
CA VAL A 363 -12.02 17.56 15.64
C VAL A 363 -12.49 16.54 14.62
N PRO A 364 -13.79 16.23 14.56
CA PRO A 364 -14.34 15.44 13.49
C PRO A 364 -14.33 16.30 12.23
N GLU A 365 -13.37 16.13 11.33
CA GLU A 365 -13.38 16.75 10.00
C GLU A 365 -12.33 16.14 9.08
N GLY A 366 -12.63 14.93 8.65
CA GLY A 366 -12.28 14.43 7.32
C GLY A 366 -13.57 14.05 6.62
N ILE A 367 -14.39 15.03 6.24
CA ILE A 367 -15.61 14.74 5.49
C ILE A 367 -15.19 14.54 4.02
N PRO A 368 -15.53 13.41 3.39
CA PRO A 368 -15.51 13.35 1.92
C PRO A 368 -16.40 14.46 1.38
N LEU A 369 -15.83 15.46 0.68
CA LEU A 369 -16.50 16.72 0.33
C LEU A 369 -17.78 16.63 -0.53
N SER A 370 -18.28 15.45 -0.87
CA SER A 370 -19.51 15.30 -1.61
C SER A 370 -20.55 14.56 -0.78
N SER A 371 -21.74 15.15 -0.64
CA SER A 371 -22.94 14.39 -0.29
C SER A 371 -23.13 13.21 -1.24
N ASP A 372 -23.80 12.15 -0.79
CA ASP A 372 -23.99 10.85 -1.49
C ASP A 372 -24.38 10.91 -2.98
N ALA A 373 -24.86 12.04 -3.47
CA ALA A 373 -25.26 12.22 -4.87
C ALA A 373 -24.09 12.63 -5.81
N GLU A 374 -23.00 13.19 -5.31
CA GLU A 374 -21.96 13.83 -6.14
C GLU A 374 -20.62 13.06 -6.23
N GLN A 375 -20.37 12.05 -5.40
CA GLN A 375 -19.12 11.28 -5.51
C GLN A 375 -19.04 10.59 -6.86
N SER A 376 -17.90 10.77 -7.53
CA SER A 376 -17.56 10.13 -8.78
C SER A 376 -16.19 9.47 -8.68
N VAL A 377 -16.06 8.34 -9.38
CA VAL A 377 -14.81 7.61 -9.55
C VAL A 377 -14.68 7.24 -11.02
N GLU A 378 -13.60 7.69 -11.62
CA GLU A 378 -13.22 7.38 -12.99
C GLU A 378 -11.83 6.73 -13.02
N ILE A 379 -11.68 5.70 -13.84
CA ILE A 379 -10.38 5.12 -14.15
C ILE A 379 -9.86 5.81 -15.39
N VAL A 380 -8.76 6.55 -15.27
CA VAL A 380 -8.13 7.26 -16.37
C VAL A 380 -6.71 6.77 -16.56
N GLU A 381 -6.23 6.83 -17.79
CA GLU A 381 -4.83 6.55 -18.11
C GLU A 381 -4.10 7.88 -18.34
N GLU A 382 -3.19 8.23 -17.44
CA GLU A 382 -2.51 9.52 -17.47
C GLU A 382 -1.01 9.38 -17.18
N PRO A 383 -0.19 10.41 -17.50
CA PRO A 383 1.24 10.37 -17.21
C PRO A 383 1.49 10.08 -15.73
N ILE A 384 2.53 9.30 -15.45
CA ILE A 384 2.91 8.97 -14.07
C ILE A 384 3.15 10.23 -13.22
N THR A 385 2.70 10.23 -11.98
CA THR A 385 2.82 11.37 -11.05
C THR A 385 4.04 11.25 -10.12
N GLU A 386 4.43 12.34 -9.47
CA GLU A 386 5.52 12.35 -8.48
C GLU A 386 5.23 11.44 -7.27
N GLU A 387 3.98 11.42 -6.78
CA GLU A 387 3.58 10.50 -5.69
C GLU A 387 3.67 9.03 -6.11
N GLN A 388 3.37 8.73 -7.37
CA GLN A 388 3.54 7.39 -7.93
C GLN A 388 5.01 7.00 -8.02
N ILE A 389 5.91 7.94 -8.34
CA ILE A 389 7.36 7.74 -8.29
C ILE A 389 7.82 7.41 -6.85
N GLU A 390 7.30 8.10 -5.84
CA GLU A 390 7.62 7.78 -4.45
C GLU A 390 7.19 6.36 -4.06
N ARG A 391 5.98 5.94 -4.48
CA ARG A 391 5.52 4.55 -4.27
C ARG A 391 6.40 3.55 -5.02
N MET A 392 6.78 3.85 -6.26
CA MET A 392 7.71 3.02 -7.02
C MET A 392 9.07 2.90 -6.33
N ALA A 393 9.58 3.97 -5.71
CA ALA A 393 10.82 3.94 -4.94
C ALA A 393 10.78 2.92 -3.81
N ILE A 394 9.67 2.88 -3.08
CA ILE A 394 9.49 1.98 -1.95
C ILE A 394 9.43 0.53 -2.43
N ARG A 395 8.70 0.27 -3.53
CA ARG A 395 8.68 -1.04 -4.17
C ARG A 395 10.06 -1.45 -4.69
N TYR A 396 10.80 -0.50 -5.25
CA TYR A 396 12.18 -0.69 -5.68
C TYR A 396 13.03 -1.18 -4.51
N LYS A 397 13.00 -0.50 -3.36
CA LYS A 397 13.73 -0.92 -2.16
C LYS A 397 13.30 -2.30 -1.67
N ALA A 398 12.00 -2.60 -1.62
CA ALA A 398 11.52 -3.90 -1.16
C ALA A 398 12.00 -5.04 -2.07
N LYS A 399 12.03 -4.80 -3.39
CA LYS A 399 12.42 -5.80 -4.40
C LYS A 399 13.93 -5.92 -4.59
N TYR A 400 14.67 -4.83 -4.42
CA TYR A 400 16.07 -4.69 -4.84
C TYR A 400 17.03 -4.13 -3.79
N GLY A 401 16.53 -3.59 -2.68
CA GLY A 401 17.32 -2.87 -1.68
C GLY A 401 18.28 -3.72 -0.84
N HIS A 402 18.20 -5.06 -0.92
CA HIS A 402 19.13 -5.99 -0.27
C HIS A 402 20.28 -6.45 -1.19
N GLN A 403 20.43 -5.88 -2.38
CA GLN A 403 21.49 -6.29 -3.34
C GLN A 403 22.83 -5.57 -3.13
N SER A 404 23.00 -4.86 -2.01
CA SER A 404 24.26 -4.27 -1.57
C SER A 404 24.69 -4.94 -0.26
N ASP A 405 25.46 -6.01 -0.40
CA ASP A 405 26.45 -6.46 0.59
C ASP A 405 27.79 -6.61 -0.16
#